data_AF-A0A183EI24-F1
#
_entry.id   AF-A0A183EI24-F1
#
_cell.length_a   1.000
_cell.length_b   1.000
_cell.length_c   1.000
_cell.angle_alpha   90.00
_cell.angle_beta   90.00
_cell.angle_gamma   90.00
#
_symmetry.space_group_name_H-M   'P 1'
#
loop_
_entity.id
_entity.type
_entity.pdbx_description
1 polymer ?
#
loop_
_entity_poly.entity_id
_entity_poly.type
_entity_poly.pdbx_seq_one_letter_code
_entity_poly.pdbx_strand_id
1 'polypeptide(L)'
;MGTSKILLFYAAVLSQKCIYPTYDYTHCLCDSLENITHSLCTKEFQSRRSSYYWLCNALDIYCPVQWEYGRLNINYTVVSKRKIKALIDNKIIRDWDDPRLFTLTALRRRGVPPEAINMFVARLGLSTAQTSIDPQMLDAAIRDYLNLTAPRTMAVLDPLKVTIENFDELGFGHSIGVPDFPLNPDSGGHHFVAVDRDIYIERSDYREGEGDKNFRRLTSSQPVGLKYLGIAVSVTRVFKVAFLEIDSSRRDKLMWKEVDDFYKNSFFFLSADPLSFLWLLRWNLLSRKTCEKLADKLK
;
A
#
# COMPACT_ATOMS: atom_id res chain seq x y z
N MET A 1 19.91 -16.68 -36.24
CA MET A 1 20.34 -15.26 -36.28
C MET A 1 19.13 -14.43 -36.68
N GLY A 2 18.38 -13.83 -35.75
CA GLY A 2 17.08 -13.25 -36.11
C GLY A 2 16.44 -12.29 -35.09
N THR A 3 17.23 -11.60 -34.26
CA THR A 3 16.70 -10.78 -33.15
C THR A 3 17.32 -9.38 -33.07
N SER A 4 17.69 -8.77 -34.19
CA SER A 4 18.35 -7.44 -34.17
C SER A 4 17.71 -6.35 -35.04
N LYS A 5 16.50 -6.57 -35.60
CA LYS A 5 15.85 -5.55 -36.46
C LYS A 5 14.71 -4.74 -35.82
N ILE A 6 14.17 -5.15 -34.67
CA ILE A 6 12.95 -4.54 -34.11
C ILE A 6 13.23 -3.33 -33.21
N LEU A 7 14.38 -3.25 -32.54
CA LEU A 7 14.70 -2.10 -31.68
C LEU A 7 15.10 -0.80 -32.44
N LEU A 8 15.18 -0.84 -33.77
CA LEU A 8 15.76 0.23 -34.58
C LEU A 8 14.76 1.23 -35.17
N PHE A 9 13.46 1.12 -34.91
CA PHE A 9 12.48 2.11 -35.41
C PHE A 9 12.21 3.29 -34.47
N TYR A 10 12.41 3.13 -33.15
CA TYR A 10 11.99 4.15 -32.18
C TYR A 10 13.08 5.07 -31.64
N ALA A 11 14.37 4.73 -31.82
CA ALA A 11 15.48 5.52 -31.28
C ALA A 11 16.55 5.95 -32.31
N ALA A 12 16.45 5.51 -33.57
CA ALA A 12 17.50 5.67 -34.58
C ALA A 12 17.07 6.48 -35.82
N VAL A 13 16.35 7.58 -35.63
CA VAL A 13 16.17 8.61 -36.66
C VAL A 13 16.72 9.93 -36.13
N LEU A 14 17.99 9.92 -35.75
CA LEU A 14 18.67 11.07 -35.12
C LEU A 14 19.34 12.04 -36.12
N SER A 15 19.03 12.00 -37.42
CA SER A 15 19.66 13.01 -38.30
C SER A 15 18.97 13.41 -39.61
N GLN A 16 17.83 12.81 -40.04
CA GLN A 16 17.40 13.06 -41.43
C GLN A 16 15.95 13.43 -41.73
N LYS A 17 14.98 13.45 -40.80
CA LYS A 17 13.61 13.86 -41.17
C LYS A 17 12.88 14.64 -40.07
N CYS A 18 12.51 15.88 -40.39
CA CYS A 18 11.67 16.77 -39.57
C CYS A 18 10.16 16.44 -39.63
N ILE A 19 9.78 15.25 -40.12
CA ILE A 19 8.37 14.85 -40.32
C ILE A 19 8.13 13.58 -39.51
N TYR A 20 7.13 13.62 -38.63
CA TYR A 20 6.72 12.51 -37.78
C TYR A 20 5.30 12.08 -38.14
N PRO A 21 5.05 10.77 -38.31
CA PRO A 21 3.71 10.27 -38.57
C PRO A 21 2.81 10.43 -37.34
N THR A 22 1.50 10.54 -37.58
CA THR A 22 0.50 10.61 -36.50
C THR A 22 0.14 9.20 -36.00
N TYR A 23 -0.47 9.13 -34.82
CA TYR A 23 -0.92 7.87 -34.21
C TYR A 23 -1.79 7.04 -35.17
N ASP A 24 -2.77 7.68 -35.81
CA ASP A 24 -3.72 6.98 -36.70
C ASP A 24 -3.04 6.44 -37.98
N TYR A 25 -1.91 7.03 -38.38
CA TYR A 25 -1.10 6.52 -39.48
C TYR A 25 -0.19 5.38 -39.04
N THR A 26 0.44 5.48 -37.87
CA THR A 26 1.41 4.46 -37.42
C THR A 26 0.76 3.20 -36.86
N HIS A 27 -0.36 3.31 -36.16
CA HIS A 27 -0.89 2.23 -35.33
C HIS A 27 -1.20 0.97 -36.15
N CYS A 28 -1.99 1.09 -37.23
CA CYS A 28 -2.32 -0.05 -38.08
C CYS A 28 -1.12 -0.58 -38.88
N LEU A 29 -0.19 0.29 -39.29
CA LEU A 29 1.01 -0.13 -39.99
C LEU A 29 1.92 -0.96 -39.08
N CYS A 30 2.13 -0.51 -37.84
CA CYS A 30 2.90 -1.26 -36.84
C CYS A 30 2.24 -2.61 -36.56
N ASP A 31 0.94 -2.64 -36.30
CA ASP A 31 0.23 -3.89 -36.05
C ASP A 31 0.32 -4.86 -37.24
N SER A 32 0.21 -4.35 -38.47
CA SER A 32 0.35 -5.13 -39.70
C SER A 32 1.76 -5.70 -39.86
N LEU A 33 2.79 -4.86 -39.71
CA LEU A 33 4.21 -5.24 -39.83
C LEU A 33 4.64 -6.24 -38.76
N GLU A 34 4.08 -6.13 -37.55
CA GLU A 34 4.33 -7.06 -36.45
C GLU A 34 3.46 -8.32 -36.52
N ASN A 35 2.60 -8.45 -37.54
CA ASN A 35 1.64 -9.55 -37.72
C ASN A 35 0.74 -9.76 -36.49
N ILE A 36 0.28 -8.67 -35.88
CA ILE A 36 -0.67 -8.69 -34.77
C ILE A 36 -2.00 -9.28 -35.26
N THR A 37 -2.50 -10.31 -34.58
CA THR A 37 -3.79 -10.93 -34.95
C THR A 37 -4.98 -10.14 -34.39
N HIS A 38 -4.88 -9.73 -33.12
CA HIS A 38 -5.93 -9.02 -32.38
C HIS A 38 -5.34 -7.77 -31.74
N SER A 39 -5.65 -6.61 -32.33
CA SER A 39 -5.28 -5.30 -31.79
C SER A 39 -6.33 -4.86 -30.77
N LEU A 40 -5.99 -4.97 -29.48
CA LEU A 40 -6.90 -4.65 -28.37
C LEU A 40 -6.67 -3.22 -27.89
N CYS A 41 -7.69 -2.38 -28.01
CA CYS A 41 -7.63 -0.98 -27.57
C CYS A 41 -8.83 -0.61 -26.70
N THR A 42 -8.85 0.61 -26.17
CA THR A 42 -9.98 1.07 -25.36
C THR A 42 -11.08 1.67 -26.25
N LYS A 43 -12.33 1.65 -25.77
CA LYS A 43 -13.52 2.12 -26.51
C LYS A 43 -13.44 3.54 -27.07
N GLU A 44 -12.59 4.39 -26.50
CA GLU A 44 -12.32 5.75 -27.00
C GLU A 44 -11.81 5.77 -28.46
N PHE A 45 -11.24 4.66 -28.95
CA PHE A 45 -10.72 4.53 -30.31
C PHE A 45 -11.70 3.91 -31.31
N GLN A 46 -12.93 3.62 -30.89
CA GLN A 46 -13.93 2.96 -31.73
C GLN A 46 -14.23 3.73 -33.03
N SER A 47 -14.29 5.06 -32.97
CA SER A 47 -14.51 5.91 -34.16
C SER A 47 -13.34 5.90 -35.14
N ARG A 48 -12.14 5.52 -34.69
CA ARG A 48 -10.92 5.48 -35.50
C ARG A 48 -10.71 4.16 -36.22
N ARG A 49 -11.58 3.17 -35.95
CA ARG A 49 -11.51 1.86 -36.60
C ARG A 49 -11.70 1.95 -38.12
N SER A 50 -12.57 2.85 -38.58
CA SER A 50 -12.78 3.06 -40.02
C SER A 50 -11.51 3.56 -40.72
N SER A 51 -10.78 4.50 -40.11
CA SER A 51 -9.50 4.99 -40.65
C SER A 51 -8.40 3.95 -40.55
N TYR A 52 -8.40 3.12 -39.49
CA TYR A 52 -7.48 1.99 -39.34
C TYR A 52 -7.61 1.02 -40.53
N TYR A 53 -8.83 0.55 -40.79
CA TYR A 53 -9.12 -0.38 -41.88
C TYR A 53 -8.90 0.24 -43.26
N TRP A 54 -9.29 1.50 -43.43
CA TRP A 54 -9.08 2.21 -44.68
C TRP A 54 -7.60 2.25 -45.07
N LEU A 55 -6.70 2.55 -44.12
CA LEU A 55 -5.26 2.64 -44.42
C LEU A 55 -4.66 1.28 -44.79
N CYS A 56 -5.05 0.21 -44.08
CA CYS A 56 -4.60 -1.14 -44.43
C CYS A 56 -5.04 -1.55 -45.84
N ASN A 57 -6.32 -1.28 -46.19
CA ASN A 57 -6.87 -1.60 -47.50
C ASN A 57 -6.24 -0.75 -48.61
N ALA A 58 -6.00 0.54 -48.35
CA ALA A 58 -5.40 1.46 -49.33
C ALA A 58 -3.96 1.09 -49.68
N LEU A 59 -3.24 0.47 -48.74
CA LEU A 59 -1.85 0.02 -48.92
C LEU A 59 -1.74 -1.46 -49.33
N ASP A 60 -2.86 -2.17 -49.42
CA ASP A 60 -2.93 -3.61 -49.72
C ASP A 60 -2.01 -4.44 -48.80
N ILE A 61 -2.09 -4.17 -47.49
CA ILE A 61 -1.29 -4.86 -46.46
C ILE A 61 -2.17 -5.76 -45.59
N TYR A 62 -1.54 -6.66 -44.85
CA TYR A 62 -2.23 -7.47 -43.84
C TYR A 62 -3.02 -6.58 -42.88
N CYS A 63 -4.29 -6.90 -42.66
CA CYS A 63 -5.15 -6.10 -41.81
C CYS A 63 -5.52 -6.86 -40.51
N PRO A 64 -4.92 -6.48 -39.37
CA PRO A 64 -5.28 -6.98 -38.06
C PRO A 64 -6.75 -6.70 -37.71
N VAL A 65 -7.31 -7.53 -36.83
CA VAL A 65 -8.65 -7.30 -36.27
C VAL A 65 -8.54 -6.39 -35.07
N GLN A 66 -9.23 -5.25 -35.09
CA GLN A 66 -9.26 -4.30 -33.97
C GLN A 66 -10.49 -4.54 -33.09
N TRP A 67 -10.28 -4.82 -31.81
CA TRP A 67 -11.35 -4.94 -30.80
C TRP A 67 -11.15 -3.93 -29.67
N GLU A 68 -12.27 -3.47 -29.12
CA GLU A 68 -12.30 -2.48 -28.07
C GLU A 68 -12.88 -3.03 -26.78
N TYR A 69 -12.26 -2.65 -25.67
CA TYR A 69 -12.77 -2.91 -24.33
C TYR A 69 -12.98 -1.60 -23.56
N GLY A 70 -13.81 -1.68 -22.52
CA GLY A 70 -14.06 -0.59 -21.61
C GLY A 70 -12.81 -0.29 -20.77
N ARG A 71 -12.44 0.99 -20.71
CA ARG A 71 -11.35 1.45 -19.85
C ARG A 71 -11.73 1.26 -18.37
N LEU A 72 -10.78 0.78 -17.58
CA LEU A 72 -10.87 0.79 -16.12
C LEU A 72 -10.69 2.21 -15.58
N ASN A 73 -11.71 2.73 -14.90
CA ASN A 73 -11.65 3.99 -14.19
C ASN A 73 -11.77 3.74 -12.68
N ILE A 74 -10.86 4.32 -11.89
CA ILE A 74 -10.92 4.25 -10.43
C ILE A 74 -11.35 5.61 -9.89
N ASN A 75 -12.47 5.64 -9.18
CA ASN A 75 -13.02 6.85 -8.58
C ASN A 75 -12.03 7.46 -7.56
N TYR A 76 -12.10 8.78 -7.37
CA TYR A 76 -11.21 9.52 -6.45
C TYR A 76 -9.71 9.41 -6.75
N THR A 77 -9.34 8.95 -7.95
CA THR A 77 -7.95 8.88 -8.41
C THR A 77 -7.71 9.84 -9.56
N VAL A 78 -6.47 10.32 -9.65
CA VAL A 78 -6.01 11.16 -10.76
C VAL A 78 -5.03 10.35 -11.60
N VAL A 79 -5.47 9.93 -12.78
CA VAL A 79 -4.65 9.18 -13.75
C VAL A 79 -4.05 10.06 -14.85
N SER A 80 -4.48 11.32 -14.95
CA SER A 80 -3.98 12.24 -15.98
C SER A 80 -2.57 12.70 -15.66
N LYS A 81 -1.63 12.48 -16.61
CA LYS A 81 -0.23 12.92 -16.51
C LYS A 81 -0.10 14.41 -16.19
N ARG A 82 -0.92 15.25 -16.82
CA ARG A 82 -0.91 16.71 -16.59
C ARG A 82 -1.30 17.07 -15.15
N LYS A 83 -2.34 16.41 -14.64
CA LYS A 83 -2.81 16.65 -13.27
C LYS A 83 -1.82 16.13 -12.23
N ILE A 84 -1.24 14.95 -12.42
CA ILE A 84 -0.20 14.41 -11.52
C ILE A 84 1.01 15.35 -11.49
N LYS A 85 1.46 15.84 -12.67
CA LYS A 85 2.55 16.81 -12.75
C LYS A 85 2.23 18.08 -11.95
N ALA A 86 1.03 18.63 -12.08
CA ALA A 86 0.61 19.77 -11.28
C ALA A 86 0.67 19.51 -9.76
N LEU A 87 0.35 18.30 -9.30
CA LEU A 87 0.47 17.93 -7.88
C LEU A 87 1.93 17.88 -7.40
N ILE A 88 2.85 17.41 -8.25
CA ILE A 88 4.29 17.39 -7.98
C ILE A 88 4.83 18.83 -7.94
N ASP A 89 4.49 19.64 -8.94
CA ASP A 89 4.93 21.03 -9.05
C ASP A 89 4.48 21.87 -7.83
N ASN A 90 3.28 21.60 -7.31
CA ASN A 90 2.75 22.22 -6.09
C ASN A 90 3.24 21.57 -4.78
N LYS A 91 4.18 20.62 -4.83
CA LYS A 91 4.77 19.91 -3.67
C LYS A 91 3.75 19.22 -2.76
N ILE A 92 2.57 18.88 -3.30
CA ILE A 92 1.54 18.13 -2.57
C ILE A 92 1.95 16.67 -2.45
N ILE A 93 2.54 16.14 -3.53
CA ILE A 93 3.11 14.80 -3.62
C ILE A 93 4.60 14.87 -3.92
N ARG A 94 5.34 13.85 -3.49
CA ARG A 94 6.80 13.83 -3.62
C ARG A 94 7.22 13.65 -5.07
N ASP A 95 6.69 12.62 -5.73
CA ASP A 95 7.03 12.26 -7.10
C ASP A 95 5.98 11.27 -7.70
N TRP A 96 6.22 10.76 -8.91
CA TRP A 96 5.39 9.77 -9.61
C TRP A 96 5.25 8.41 -8.90
N ASP A 97 6.14 8.12 -7.95
CA ASP A 97 6.14 6.91 -7.13
C ASP A 97 5.54 7.12 -5.74
N ASP A 98 4.99 8.30 -5.45
CA ASP A 98 4.38 8.61 -4.15
C ASP A 98 3.26 7.60 -3.83
N PRO A 99 3.30 6.88 -2.68
CA PRO A 99 2.32 5.83 -2.35
C PRO A 99 0.84 6.25 -2.32
N ARG A 100 0.54 7.56 -2.40
CA ARG A 100 -0.81 8.11 -2.53
C ARG A 100 -1.36 8.04 -3.96
N LEU A 101 -0.50 7.87 -4.96
CA LEU A 101 -0.90 7.71 -6.35
C LEU A 101 -1.27 6.25 -6.66
N PHE A 102 -2.01 6.10 -7.76
CA PHE A 102 -2.40 4.79 -8.33
C PHE A 102 -1.56 4.43 -9.56
N THR A 103 -0.40 5.06 -9.72
CA THR A 103 0.60 4.60 -10.71
C THR A 103 1.13 3.24 -10.29
N LEU A 104 1.54 2.40 -11.24
CA LEU A 104 2.11 1.08 -10.92
C LEU A 104 3.37 1.20 -10.03
N THR A 105 4.18 2.23 -10.24
CA THR A 105 5.35 2.54 -9.42
C THR A 105 4.96 2.92 -7.98
N ALA A 106 3.91 3.73 -7.80
CA ALA A 106 3.39 4.08 -6.49
C ALA A 106 2.78 2.88 -5.76
N LEU A 107 1.99 2.05 -6.45
CA LEU A 107 1.43 0.83 -5.87
C LEU A 107 2.53 -0.14 -5.44
N ARG A 108 3.58 -0.29 -6.26
CA ARG A 108 4.76 -1.08 -5.90
C ARG A 108 5.45 -0.53 -4.66
N ARG A 109 5.67 0.78 -4.57
CA ARG A 109 6.28 1.42 -3.38
C ARG A 109 5.38 1.33 -2.14
N ARG A 110 4.06 1.36 -2.33
CA ARG A 110 3.04 1.14 -1.28
C ARG A 110 3.09 -0.29 -0.71
N GLY A 111 3.77 -1.22 -1.39
CA GLY A 111 3.87 -2.63 -0.98
C GLY A 111 2.77 -3.51 -1.55
N VAL A 112 2.13 -3.11 -2.64
CA VAL A 112 1.07 -3.90 -3.29
C VAL A 112 1.70 -5.01 -4.14
N PRO A 113 1.39 -6.30 -3.86
CA PRO A 113 1.88 -7.40 -4.67
C PRO A 113 1.29 -7.37 -6.09
N PRO A 114 2.07 -7.68 -7.14
CA PRO A 114 1.56 -7.72 -8.52
C PRO A 114 0.45 -8.78 -8.70
N GLU A 115 0.52 -9.89 -7.96
CA GLU A 115 -0.48 -10.95 -7.98
C GLU A 115 -1.85 -10.43 -7.52
N ALA A 116 -1.88 -9.56 -6.50
CA ALA A 116 -3.12 -8.95 -6.02
C ALA A 116 -3.75 -8.04 -7.09
N ILE A 117 -2.93 -7.32 -7.86
CA ILE A 117 -3.40 -6.49 -8.98
C ILE A 117 -3.94 -7.37 -10.10
N ASN A 118 -3.26 -8.46 -10.43
CA ASN A 118 -3.70 -9.39 -11.47
C ASN A 118 -5.02 -10.07 -11.07
N MET A 119 -5.14 -10.53 -9.82
CA MET A 119 -6.38 -11.08 -9.28
C MET A 119 -7.52 -10.06 -9.32
N PHE A 120 -7.21 -8.81 -9.00
CA PHE A 120 -8.19 -7.73 -9.06
C PHE A 120 -8.71 -7.50 -10.49
N VAL A 121 -7.81 -7.37 -11.47
CA VAL A 121 -8.18 -7.21 -12.88
C VAL A 121 -8.96 -8.42 -13.40
N ALA A 122 -8.54 -9.64 -13.03
CA ALA A 122 -9.25 -10.87 -13.40
C ALA A 122 -10.67 -10.93 -12.81
N ARG A 123 -10.87 -10.48 -11.56
CA ARG A 123 -12.19 -10.43 -10.91
C ARG A 123 -13.14 -9.43 -11.56
N LEU A 124 -12.63 -8.29 -12.05
CA LEU A 124 -13.46 -7.29 -12.73
C LEU A 124 -13.99 -7.79 -14.07
N GLY A 125 -13.20 -8.64 -14.75
CA GLY A 125 -13.51 -9.13 -16.09
C GLY A 125 -13.35 -8.05 -17.16
N LEU A 126 -13.56 -8.48 -18.42
CA LEU A 126 -13.50 -7.61 -19.58
C LEU A 126 -14.91 -7.41 -20.14
N SER A 127 -15.28 -6.16 -20.34
CA SER A 127 -16.55 -5.74 -20.95
C SER A 127 -16.30 -4.55 -21.87
N THR A 128 -17.21 -4.31 -22.81
CA THR A 128 -17.19 -3.09 -23.66
C THR A 128 -17.77 -1.88 -22.94
N ALA A 129 -18.44 -2.07 -21.80
CA ALA A 129 -18.96 -0.98 -20.98
C ALA A 129 -17.82 -0.31 -20.19
N GLN A 130 -17.86 1.03 -20.09
CA GLN A 130 -16.94 1.75 -19.21
C GLN A 130 -17.30 1.44 -17.75
N THR A 131 -16.29 1.01 -16.99
CA THR A 131 -16.46 0.68 -15.57
C THR A 131 -15.77 1.72 -14.71
N SER A 132 -16.51 2.23 -13.73
CA SER A 132 -15.98 3.11 -12.69
C SER A 132 -16.11 2.39 -11.35
N ILE A 133 -14.99 2.20 -10.68
CA ILE A 133 -14.91 1.38 -9.46
C ILE A 133 -14.43 2.18 -8.26
N ASP A 134 -14.87 1.79 -7.07
CA ASP A 134 -14.38 2.39 -5.83
C ASP A 134 -12.97 1.85 -5.48
N PRO A 135 -12.02 2.71 -5.09
CA PRO A 135 -10.70 2.29 -4.62
C PRO A 135 -10.71 1.20 -3.55
N GLN A 136 -11.76 1.16 -2.71
CA GLN A 136 -11.89 0.16 -1.65
C GLN A 136 -11.95 -1.27 -2.20
N MET A 137 -12.41 -1.47 -3.44
CA MET A 137 -12.40 -2.79 -4.06
C MET A 137 -10.98 -3.28 -4.31
N LEU A 138 -10.07 -2.38 -4.72
CA LEU A 138 -8.65 -2.70 -4.87
C LEU A 138 -8.03 -2.99 -3.50
N ASP A 139 -8.29 -2.15 -2.50
CA ASP A 139 -7.79 -2.36 -1.14
C ASP A 139 -8.29 -3.70 -0.54
N ALA A 140 -9.52 -4.11 -0.87
CA ALA A 140 -10.08 -5.40 -0.46
C ALA A 140 -9.35 -6.58 -1.14
N ALA A 141 -9.14 -6.52 -2.45
CA ALA A 141 -8.38 -7.55 -3.18
C ALA A 141 -6.94 -7.70 -2.66
N ILE A 142 -6.30 -6.56 -2.33
CA ILE A 142 -4.96 -6.55 -1.72
C ILE A 142 -4.98 -7.19 -0.34
N ARG A 143 -6.00 -6.89 0.48
CA ARG A 143 -6.16 -7.48 1.81
C ARG A 143 -6.36 -8.98 1.74
N ASP A 144 -7.23 -9.46 0.85
CA ASP A 144 -7.49 -10.89 0.65
C ASP A 144 -6.19 -11.64 0.35
N TYR A 145 -5.38 -11.09 -0.56
CA TYR A 145 -4.11 -11.69 -0.94
C TYR A 145 -3.09 -11.67 0.22
N LEU A 146 -2.87 -10.52 0.84
CA LEU A 146 -1.89 -10.38 1.93
C LEU A 146 -2.31 -11.14 3.19
N ASN A 147 -3.60 -11.35 3.40
CA ASN A 147 -4.08 -12.20 4.48
C ASN A 147 -3.64 -13.67 4.30
N LEU A 148 -3.31 -14.12 3.10
CA LEU A 148 -2.78 -15.47 2.88
C LEU A 148 -1.25 -15.50 2.83
N THR A 149 -0.63 -14.46 2.29
CA THR A 149 0.81 -14.47 1.95
C THR A 149 1.71 -13.70 2.90
N ALA A 150 1.19 -12.74 3.67
CA ALA A 150 2.02 -11.93 4.57
C ALA A 150 2.25 -12.65 5.92
N PRO A 151 3.51 -12.84 6.36
CA PRO A 151 3.79 -13.34 7.70
C PRO A 151 3.35 -12.32 8.75
N ARG A 152 2.73 -12.79 9.82
CA ARG A 152 2.24 -11.94 10.91
C ARG A 152 3.41 -11.64 11.82
N THR A 153 3.70 -10.35 11.95
CA THR A 153 4.64 -9.83 12.94
C THR A 153 3.91 -8.86 13.86
N MET A 154 4.60 -8.44 14.92
CA MET A 154 4.09 -7.49 15.89
C MET A 154 4.93 -6.22 15.85
N ALA A 155 4.26 -5.09 15.79
CA ALA A 155 4.87 -3.78 15.83
C ALA A 155 3.99 -2.85 16.66
N VAL A 156 4.62 -1.94 17.39
CA VAL A 156 3.96 -0.89 18.17
C VAL A 156 4.36 0.45 17.57
N LEU A 157 3.37 1.22 17.12
CA LEU A 157 3.58 2.48 16.41
C LEU A 157 3.67 3.66 17.37
N ASP A 158 2.86 3.68 18.42
CA ASP A 158 2.89 4.70 19.48
C ASP A 158 3.16 4.00 20.83
N PRO A 159 4.43 3.79 21.19
CA PRO A 159 4.79 2.95 22.32
C PRO A 159 4.43 3.59 23.66
N LEU A 160 3.78 2.78 24.50
CA LEU A 160 3.59 3.01 25.92
C LEU A 160 4.30 1.89 26.69
N LYS A 161 5.30 2.25 27.48
CA LYS A 161 6.06 1.30 28.28
C LYS A 161 5.19 0.75 29.43
N VAL A 162 5.20 -0.56 29.61
CA VAL A 162 4.54 -1.27 30.69
C VAL A 162 5.55 -2.22 31.34
N THR A 163 5.64 -2.20 32.67
CA THR A 163 6.52 -3.08 33.44
C THR A 163 5.66 -4.07 34.22
N ILE A 164 5.86 -5.36 34.01
CA ILE A 164 5.16 -6.41 34.74
C ILE A 164 5.86 -6.60 36.10
N GLU A 165 5.15 -6.38 37.21
CA GLU A 165 5.76 -6.40 38.55
C GLU A 165 6.14 -7.82 38.98
N ASN A 166 5.29 -8.80 38.73
CA ASN A 166 5.45 -10.21 39.12
C ASN A 166 5.97 -11.10 37.98
N PHE A 167 6.81 -10.56 37.09
CA PHE A 167 7.29 -11.30 35.90
C PHE A 167 8.10 -12.55 36.25
N ASP A 168 9.02 -12.44 37.22
CA ASP A 168 9.92 -13.55 37.60
C ASP A 168 9.18 -14.74 38.23
N GLU A 169 8.02 -14.48 38.85
CA GLU A 169 7.18 -15.51 39.47
C GLU A 169 6.44 -16.36 38.42
N LEU A 170 6.30 -15.86 37.19
CA LEU A 170 5.56 -16.53 36.12
C LEU A 170 6.38 -17.65 35.45
N GLY A 171 7.70 -17.69 35.67
CA GLY A 171 8.58 -18.76 35.17
C GLY A 171 8.61 -18.87 33.63
N PHE A 172 8.35 -17.77 32.91
CA PHE A 172 8.33 -17.77 31.45
C PHE A 172 9.73 -17.96 30.86
N GLY A 173 9.80 -18.69 29.74
CA GLY A 173 10.96 -18.64 28.87
C GLY A 173 11.10 -17.25 28.25
N HIS A 174 12.34 -16.79 28.04
CA HIS A 174 12.64 -15.49 27.42
C HIS A 174 12.23 -15.40 25.93
N SER A 175 11.63 -16.44 25.38
CA SER A 175 11.19 -16.50 23.99
C SER A 175 9.96 -17.40 23.83
N ILE A 176 8.99 -16.96 23.03
CA ILE A 176 7.82 -17.76 22.64
C ILE A 176 7.77 -17.95 21.12
N GLY A 177 7.43 -19.17 20.69
CA GLY A 177 7.19 -19.47 19.27
C GLY A 177 5.79 -18.99 18.84
N VAL A 178 5.73 -18.22 17.75
CA VAL A 178 4.52 -17.63 17.20
C VAL A 178 4.35 -18.09 15.75
N PRO A 179 3.15 -18.55 15.34
CA PRO A 179 2.90 -18.91 13.95
C PRO A 179 2.85 -17.66 13.05
N ASP A 180 3.55 -17.71 11.92
CA ASP A 180 3.55 -16.65 10.91
C ASP A 180 2.20 -16.52 10.21
N PHE A 181 1.47 -17.63 10.06
CA PHE A 181 0.20 -17.68 9.34
C PHE A 181 -0.91 -18.25 10.22
N PRO A 182 -1.68 -17.41 10.95
CA PRO A 182 -2.70 -17.89 11.89
C PRO A 182 -3.81 -18.74 11.27
N LEU A 183 -4.11 -18.52 9.98
CA LEU A 183 -5.13 -19.27 9.24
C LEU A 183 -4.62 -20.62 8.72
N ASN A 184 -3.31 -20.83 8.68
CA ASN A 184 -2.70 -22.08 8.28
C ASN A 184 -1.51 -22.40 9.21
N PRO A 185 -1.79 -22.83 10.45
CA PRO A 185 -0.76 -23.12 11.44
C PRO A 185 0.23 -24.20 10.98
N ASP A 186 -0.22 -25.10 10.11
CA ASP A 186 0.57 -26.23 9.60
C ASP A 186 1.52 -25.84 8.45
N SER A 187 1.50 -24.58 8.01
CA SER A 187 2.39 -24.06 6.95
C SER A 187 3.88 -24.03 7.35
N GLY A 188 4.21 -24.37 8.60
CA GLY A 188 5.59 -24.51 9.10
C GLY A 188 6.31 -23.19 9.39
N GLY A 189 5.71 -22.04 9.05
CA GLY A 189 6.25 -20.72 9.37
C GLY A 189 6.05 -20.37 10.83
N HIS A 190 7.13 -20.39 11.61
CA HIS A 190 7.15 -19.92 12.99
C HIS A 190 8.34 -18.99 13.20
N HIS A 191 8.12 -17.91 13.96
CA HIS A 191 9.18 -17.05 14.46
C HIS A 191 9.13 -17.00 15.98
N PHE A 192 10.28 -16.69 16.59
CA PHE A 192 10.38 -16.51 18.03
C PHE A 192 10.30 -15.03 18.39
N VAL A 193 9.57 -14.74 19.47
CA VAL A 193 9.41 -13.39 20.01
C VAL A 193 10.00 -13.36 21.41
N ALA A 194 10.89 -12.40 21.67
CA ALA A 194 11.58 -12.25 22.95
C ALA A 194 10.68 -11.64 24.02
N VAL A 195 10.44 -12.38 25.10
CA VAL A 195 9.60 -12.00 26.25
C VAL A 195 10.48 -11.41 27.34
N ASP A 196 10.08 -10.27 27.88
CA ASP A 196 10.80 -9.58 28.94
C ASP A 196 9.80 -8.94 29.93
N ARG A 197 10.31 -8.54 31.08
CA ARG A 197 9.57 -7.83 32.13
C ARG A 197 9.03 -6.48 31.64
N ASP A 198 9.86 -5.79 30.87
CA ASP A 198 9.53 -4.50 30.27
C ASP A 198 8.99 -4.72 28.86
N ILE A 199 7.73 -4.34 28.65
CA ILE A 199 7.02 -4.49 27.38
C ILE A 199 6.52 -3.15 26.86
N TYR A 200 6.12 -3.13 25.59
CA TYR A 200 5.57 -1.93 24.95
C TYR A 200 4.20 -2.26 24.36
N ILE A 201 3.22 -1.46 24.75
CA ILE A 201 1.85 -1.57 24.25
C ILE A 201 1.53 -0.35 23.38
N GLU A 202 0.53 -0.45 22.51
CA GLU A 202 0.03 0.74 21.82
C GLU A 202 -0.59 1.71 22.83
N ARG A 203 -0.25 3.00 22.74
CA ARG A 203 -0.83 4.04 23.59
C ARG A 203 -2.35 4.07 23.48
N SER A 204 -2.91 3.76 22.31
CA SER A 204 -4.37 3.68 22.11
C SER A 204 -5.03 2.50 22.82
N ASP A 205 -4.24 1.56 23.33
CA ASP A 205 -4.72 0.34 23.97
C ASP A 205 -4.79 0.45 25.50
N TYR A 206 -4.41 1.60 26.04
CA TYR A 206 -4.61 1.97 27.43
C TYR A 206 -5.48 3.22 27.58
N ARG A 207 -6.41 3.19 28.54
CA ARG A 207 -7.15 4.38 28.98
C ARG A 207 -7.24 4.43 30.51
N GLU A 208 -7.13 5.64 31.04
CA GLU A 208 -7.33 5.93 32.46
C GLU A 208 -8.84 6.07 32.73
N GLY A 209 -9.33 5.46 33.80
CA GLY A 209 -10.76 5.44 34.17
C GLY A 209 -11.47 4.11 33.88
N GLU A 210 -12.80 4.14 34.00
CA GLU A 210 -13.66 2.99 33.72
C GLU A 210 -13.80 2.76 32.21
N GLY A 211 -13.78 1.50 31.79
CA GLY A 211 -13.93 1.14 30.39
C GLY A 211 -15.36 1.34 29.91
N ASP A 212 -15.53 2.02 28.77
CA ASP A 212 -16.79 2.00 28.03
C ASP A 212 -17.15 0.57 27.62
N LYS A 213 -18.44 0.25 27.45
CA LYS A 213 -18.90 -1.07 26.94
C LYS A 213 -18.26 -1.47 25.60
N ASN A 214 -17.78 -0.51 24.83
CA ASN A 214 -17.14 -0.72 23.53
C ASN A 214 -15.61 -0.86 23.62
N PHE A 215 -14.99 -0.55 24.76
CA PHE A 215 -13.53 -0.55 24.92
C PHE A 215 -13.05 -1.85 25.56
N ARG A 216 -12.60 -2.78 24.72
CA ARG A 216 -12.17 -4.13 25.13
C ARG A 216 -10.65 -4.25 25.41
N ARG A 217 -9.98 -3.13 25.69
CA ARG A 217 -8.52 -3.06 25.88
C ARG A 217 -8.20 -2.74 27.35
N LEU A 218 -6.95 -2.41 27.67
CA LEU A 218 -6.49 -2.21 29.05
C LEU A 218 -7.07 -0.94 29.65
N THR A 219 -7.72 -1.05 30.81
CA THR A 219 -8.15 0.10 31.61
C THR A 219 -7.71 -0.06 33.05
N SER A 220 -8.02 0.93 33.89
CA SER A 220 -7.68 0.86 35.32
C SER A 220 -8.48 -0.24 36.05
N SER A 221 -9.66 -0.63 35.54
CA SER A 221 -10.53 -1.66 36.12
C SER A 221 -10.60 -2.94 35.30
N GLN A 222 -10.22 -2.91 34.02
CA GLN A 222 -10.35 -4.04 33.10
C GLN A 222 -8.97 -4.60 32.72
N PRO A 223 -8.69 -5.87 33.06
CA PRO A 223 -7.49 -6.54 32.60
C PRO A 223 -7.58 -6.88 31.11
N VAL A 224 -6.43 -7.08 30.47
CA VAL A 224 -6.37 -7.49 29.06
C VAL A 224 -5.39 -8.64 28.86
N GLY A 225 -5.73 -9.54 27.93
CA GLY A 225 -4.85 -10.64 27.55
C GLY A 225 -3.69 -10.15 26.69
N LEU A 226 -2.47 -10.55 27.03
CA LEU A 226 -1.34 -10.47 26.11
C LEU A 226 -1.44 -11.64 25.13
N LYS A 227 -1.52 -11.34 23.83
CA LYS A 227 -1.72 -12.34 22.78
C LYS A 227 -0.56 -13.36 22.82
N TYR A 228 -0.76 -14.61 22.43
CA TYR A 228 0.23 -15.70 22.50
C TYR A 228 0.81 -16.08 23.89
N LEU A 229 0.90 -15.19 24.88
CA LEU A 229 1.40 -15.52 26.23
C LEU A 229 0.41 -16.28 27.10
N GLY A 230 -0.89 -16.17 26.81
CA GLY A 230 -1.92 -16.78 27.65
C GLY A 230 -2.06 -16.15 29.03
N ILE A 231 -1.52 -14.95 29.25
CA ILE A 231 -1.65 -14.18 30.50
C ILE A 231 -2.54 -12.97 30.33
N ALA A 232 -3.18 -12.56 31.42
CA ALA A 232 -3.89 -11.29 31.52
C ALA A 232 -3.12 -10.34 32.43
N VAL A 233 -2.97 -9.09 32.00
CA VAL A 233 -2.34 -8.02 32.79
C VAL A 233 -3.39 -7.06 33.31
N SER A 234 -3.26 -6.67 34.58
CA SER A 234 -4.06 -5.64 35.23
C SER A 234 -3.18 -4.45 35.63
N VAL A 235 -3.76 -3.26 35.66
CA VAL A 235 -3.03 -2.05 36.02
C VAL A 235 -2.94 -1.93 37.54
N THR A 236 -1.72 -1.91 38.08
CA THR A 236 -1.48 -1.65 39.51
C THR A 236 -1.15 -0.18 39.75
N ARG A 237 -0.24 0.39 38.96
CA ARG A 237 0.27 1.76 39.13
C ARG A 237 0.49 2.42 37.78
N VAL A 238 0.29 3.73 37.74
CA VAL A 238 0.49 4.55 36.54
C VAL A 238 1.46 5.67 36.89
N PHE A 239 2.61 5.69 36.22
CA PHE A 239 3.59 6.76 36.37
C PHE A 239 3.42 7.80 35.26
N LYS A 240 3.09 9.02 35.63
CA LYS A 240 3.03 10.16 34.69
C LYS A 240 4.32 10.95 34.82
N VAL A 241 5.16 10.88 33.79
CA VAL A 241 6.33 11.75 33.68
C VAL A 241 5.90 13.02 32.98
N ALA A 242 5.85 14.14 33.72
CA ALA A 242 5.67 15.45 33.11
C ALA A 242 6.99 15.83 32.42
N PHE A 243 6.97 15.97 31.10
CA PHE A 243 8.03 16.69 30.42
C PHE A 243 7.85 18.18 30.73
N LEU A 244 8.74 18.74 31.56
CA LEU A 244 8.92 20.18 31.63
C LEU A 244 9.46 20.61 30.26
N GLU A 245 8.72 21.46 29.53
CA GLU A 245 9.26 22.18 28.40
C GLU A 245 10.51 22.93 28.88
N ILE A 246 11.66 22.56 28.32
CA ILE A 246 12.91 23.23 28.61
C ILE A 246 12.83 24.60 27.96
N ASP A 247 12.63 25.63 28.80
CA ASP A 247 12.89 27.00 28.40
C ASP A 247 14.35 27.10 27.94
N SER A 248 14.54 27.43 26.67
CA SER A 248 15.83 27.52 25.97
C SER A 248 16.85 28.49 26.60
N SER A 249 16.50 29.16 27.70
CA SER A 249 17.35 30.12 28.42
C SER A 249 18.28 29.50 29.47
N ARG A 250 18.04 28.26 29.94
CA ARG A 250 18.90 27.60 30.96
C ARG A 250 19.57 26.35 30.40
N ARG A 251 20.78 26.52 29.87
CA ARG A 251 21.75 25.43 29.76
C ARG A 251 22.05 24.95 31.17
N ASP A 252 21.63 23.73 31.52
CA ASP A 252 22.47 22.79 32.26
C ASP A 252 21.87 21.37 32.25
N LYS A 253 22.64 20.46 31.62
CA LYS A 253 22.66 18.99 31.72
C LYS A 253 21.31 18.25 31.61
N LEU A 254 20.99 17.82 30.39
CA LEU A 254 20.37 16.51 30.17
C LEU A 254 21.42 15.55 29.63
N MET A 255 21.70 14.48 30.38
CA MET A 255 22.39 13.31 29.85
C MET A 255 21.44 12.61 28.88
N TRP A 256 21.76 12.73 27.59
CA TRP A 256 21.26 11.81 26.58
C TRP A 256 22.09 10.54 26.68
N LYS A 257 21.44 9.40 26.91
CA LYS A 257 22.04 8.11 26.57
C LYS A 257 21.54 7.77 25.17
N GLU A 258 22.48 7.53 24.28
CA GLU A 258 22.34 7.34 22.83
C GLU A 258 21.16 6.43 22.45
N VAL A 259 20.44 6.86 21.41
CA VAL A 259 19.28 6.18 20.82
C VAL A 259 19.72 5.16 19.74
N ASP A 260 20.97 4.65 19.82
CA ASP A 260 21.55 3.82 18.75
C ASP A 260 21.51 2.30 19.01
N ASP A 261 20.99 1.82 20.15
CA ASP A 261 20.88 0.37 20.45
C ASP A 261 19.44 -0.15 20.63
N PHE A 262 18.41 0.69 20.46
CA PHE A 262 17.03 0.35 20.85
C PHE A 262 16.27 -0.58 19.89
N TYR A 263 16.92 -1.10 18.84
CA TYR A 263 16.35 -2.11 17.93
C TYR A 263 16.64 -3.56 18.34
N LYS A 264 17.35 -3.77 19.47
CA LYS A 264 17.62 -5.12 19.97
C LYS A 264 16.89 -5.37 21.29
N ASN A 265 15.92 -6.26 21.17
CA ASN A 265 15.30 -7.06 22.21
C ASN A 265 14.12 -6.39 22.94
N SER A 266 13.05 -7.19 23.02
CA SER A 266 11.85 -7.01 23.86
C SER A 266 10.72 -6.16 23.24
N PHE A 267 9.84 -6.82 22.48
CA PHE A 267 8.57 -6.26 21.98
C PHE A 267 7.39 -7.18 22.35
N PHE A 268 6.50 -6.74 23.26
CA PHE A 268 5.27 -7.47 23.66
C PHE A 268 4.03 -6.55 23.77
N PHE A 269 3.08 -6.79 22.85
CA PHE A 269 1.61 -6.55 22.79
C PHE A 269 0.92 -5.25 23.22
N LEU A 270 -0.04 -4.81 22.40
CA LEU A 270 -1.49 -5.11 22.56
C LEU A 270 -2.19 -4.93 21.19
N SER A 271 -3.00 -5.92 20.78
CA SER A 271 -4.28 -5.80 20.06
C SER A 271 -4.68 -7.16 19.45
N ALA A 272 -5.92 -7.57 19.75
CA ALA A 272 -6.65 -8.62 19.04
C ALA A 272 -7.45 -7.96 17.92
N ASP A 273 -6.76 -7.52 16.87
CA ASP A 273 -7.38 -7.17 15.60
C ASP A 273 -6.50 -7.74 14.47
N PRO A 274 -7.06 -8.40 13.44
CA PRO A 274 -6.28 -8.87 12.28
C PRO A 274 -5.74 -7.73 11.40
N LEU A 275 -5.71 -6.49 11.91
CA LEU A 275 -5.42 -5.29 11.15
C LEU A 275 -3.97 -4.85 11.31
N SER A 276 -3.04 -5.65 10.78
CA SER A 276 -1.75 -5.17 10.26
C SER A 276 -1.91 -4.25 9.02
N PHE A 277 -3.06 -3.59 8.90
CA PHE A 277 -3.48 -2.66 7.86
C PHE A 277 -3.92 -1.30 8.42
N LEU A 278 -3.87 -1.10 9.74
CA LEU A 278 -4.21 0.20 10.34
C LEU A 278 -3.28 1.32 9.83
N TRP A 279 -2.05 1.02 9.40
CA TRP A 279 -1.23 2.00 8.68
C TRP A 279 -1.85 2.41 7.33
N LEU A 280 -2.31 1.46 6.52
CA LEU A 280 -2.98 1.72 5.24
C LEU A 280 -4.34 2.41 5.41
N LEU A 281 -5.11 2.08 6.46
CA LEU A 281 -6.41 2.69 6.77
C LEU A 281 -6.26 4.10 7.38
N ARG A 282 -5.29 4.31 8.29
CA ARG A 282 -4.98 5.65 8.85
C ARG A 282 -4.36 6.56 7.77
N TRP A 283 -3.55 5.99 6.88
CA TRP A 283 -3.08 6.66 5.67
C TRP A 283 -4.23 6.98 4.72
N ASN A 284 -5.19 6.07 4.50
CA ASN A 284 -6.39 6.33 3.68
C ASN A 284 -7.31 7.40 4.29
N LEU A 285 -7.44 7.50 5.61
CA LEU A 285 -8.23 8.55 6.29
C LEU A 285 -7.57 9.93 6.19
N LEU A 286 -6.24 10.00 6.38
CA LEU A 286 -5.47 11.22 6.15
C LEU A 286 -5.44 11.59 4.66
N SER A 287 -5.30 10.60 3.78
CA SER A 287 -5.36 10.72 2.32
C SER A 287 -6.74 11.19 1.87
N ARG A 288 -7.85 10.65 2.40
CA ARG A 288 -9.22 11.10 2.08
C ARG A 288 -9.42 12.57 2.40
N LYS A 289 -9.03 13.02 3.59
CA LYS A 289 -9.05 14.45 3.96
C LYS A 289 -8.16 15.30 3.06
N THR A 290 -7.08 14.73 2.53
CA THR A 290 -6.18 15.40 1.58
C THR A 290 -6.80 15.43 0.16
N CYS A 291 -7.41 14.33 -0.28
CA CYS A 291 -8.07 14.16 -1.58
C CYS A 291 -9.37 14.96 -1.72
N GLU A 292 -10.17 15.08 -0.66
CA GLU A 292 -11.34 15.97 -0.60
C GLU A 292 -10.89 17.44 -0.73
N LYS A 293 -9.87 17.85 0.05
CA LYS A 293 -9.24 19.17 -0.10
C LYS A 293 -8.59 19.40 -1.47
N LEU A 294 -8.17 18.33 -2.16
CA LEU A 294 -7.59 18.38 -3.51
C LEU A 294 -8.64 18.54 -4.60
N ALA A 295 -9.80 17.91 -4.44
CA ALA A 295 -10.93 18.03 -5.37
C ALA A 295 -11.48 19.47 -5.38
N ASP A 296 -11.49 20.14 -4.23
CA ASP A 296 -11.95 21.53 -4.10
C ASP A 296 -10.94 22.55 -4.64
N LYS A 297 -9.63 22.24 -4.62
CA LYS A 297 -8.58 23.12 -5.19
C LYS A 297 -8.36 22.97 -6.70
N LEU A 298 -8.93 21.94 -7.32
CA LEU A 298 -8.77 21.63 -8.75
C LEU A 298 -10.02 21.96 -9.59
N LYS A 299 -11.02 22.62 -8.99
CA LYS A 299 -12.11 23.34 -9.68
C LYS A 299 -11.71 24.78 -9.89
#